data_AF-A0A962A0G8-F1
#
_entry.id   AF-A0A962A0G8-F1
#
_cell.length_a   1.000
_cell.length_b   1.000
_cell.length_c   1.000
_cell.angle_alpha   90.00
_cell.angle_beta   90.00
_cell.angle_gamma   90.00
#
_symmetry.space_group_name_H-M   'P 1'
#
loop_
_entity.id
_entity.type
_entity.pdbx_description
1 polymer ?
#
loop_
_entity_poly.entity_id
_entity_poly.type
_entity_poly.pdbx_seq_one_letter_code
_entity_poly.pdbx_strand_id
1 'polypeptide(L)'
;MSKANVAEFPQGEEGEKDVEGIAGKRLKSFVERIERLEEEKAALAEDIKEVYAEAKAVGFDAKTMRKIVSLRKMDVEKRREEDELLELYKAAIGLE
;
A
#
# COMPACT_ATOMS: atom_id res chain seq x y z
N MET A 1 -31.69 23.32 57.40
CA MET A 1 -30.41 22.58 57.45
C MET A 1 -30.66 21.14 57.05
N SER A 2 -30.31 20.75 55.83
CA SER A 2 -29.94 19.37 55.51
C SER A 2 -29.22 19.44 54.17
N LYS A 3 -27.93 19.12 54.19
CA LYS A 3 -27.01 19.32 53.07
C LYS A 3 -27.30 18.26 52.01
N ALA A 4 -27.48 18.70 50.76
CA ALA A 4 -27.45 17.83 49.60
C ALA A 4 -26.08 17.13 49.54
N ASN A 5 -26.08 15.81 49.51
CA ASN A 5 -24.87 15.02 49.33
C ASN A 5 -24.63 14.93 47.82
N VAL A 6 -23.94 15.93 47.26
CA VAL A 6 -23.40 15.86 45.91
C VAL A 6 -22.22 14.89 46.01
N ALA A 7 -22.33 13.74 45.36
CA ALA A 7 -21.22 12.82 45.22
C ALA A 7 -20.06 13.57 44.56
N GLU A 8 -18.99 13.82 45.32
CA GLU A 8 -17.73 14.30 44.80
C GLU A 8 -17.18 13.22 43.85
N PHE A 9 -17.18 13.54 42.55
CA PHE A 9 -16.41 12.77 41.59
C PHE A 9 -14.93 12.97 41.90
N PRO A 10 -14.16 11.91 42.19
CA PRO A 10 -12.73 12.06 42.43
C PRO A 10 -12.06 12.59 41.17
N GLN A 11 -11.52 13.80 41.24
CA GLN A 11 -10.51 14.28 40.30
C GLN A 11 -9.21 13.55 40.60
N GLY A 12 -9.09 12.33 40.07
CA GLY A 12 -7.84 11.58 40.02
C GLY A 12 -7.12 11.91 38.73
N GLU A 13 -6.16 12.83 38.81
CA GLU A 13 -5.05 12.96 37.87
C GLU A 13 -4.32 11.61 37.78
N GLU A 14 -4.49 10.85 36.69
CA GLU A 14 -3.57 9.75 36.31
C GLU A 14 -3.98 9.20 34.93
N GLY A 15 -3.75 10.02 33.89
CA GLY A 15 -3.96 9.62 32.49
C GLY A 15 -2.75 9.89 31.59
N GLU A 16 -1.61 10.31 32.16
CA GLU A 16 -0.53 10.93 31.36
C GLU A 16 0.81 10.18 31.44
N LYS A 17 0.97 9.11 32.22
CA LYS A 17 2.28 8.47 32.46
C LYS A 17 2.52 7.10 31.82
N ASP A 18 1.51 6.51 31.16
CA ASP A 18 1.66 5.17 30.57
C ASP A 18 2.01 5.18 29.06
N VAL A 19 1.68 6.26 28.34
CA VAL A 19 1.99 6.37 26.90
C VAL A 19 3.47 6.67 26.67
N GLU A 20 4.12 7.36 27.61
CA GLU A 20 5.55 7.70 27.54
C GLU A 20 6.49 6.52 27.94
N GLY A 21 5.91 5.38 28.34
CA GLY A 21 6.62 4.15 28.74
C GLY A 21 7.18 3.30 27.58
N ILE A 22 7.43 2.00 27.87
CA ILE A 22 7.95 1.02 26.89
C ILE A 22 7.06 0.94 25.63
N ALA A 23 5.76 1.16 25.78
CA ALA A 23 4.80 1.19 24.67
C ALA A 23 5.10 2.32 23.67
N GLY A 24 5.34 3.55 24.15
CA GLY A 24 5.72 4.68 23.31
C GLY A 24 7.04 4.47 22.57
N LYS A 25 8.05 3.89 23.25
CA LYS A 25 9.34 3.55 22.62
C LYS A 25 9.19 2.50 21.50
N ARG A 26 8.35 1.48 21.70
CA ARG A 26 8.05 0.47 20.67
C ARG A 26 7.30 1.06 19.48
N LEU A 27 6.29 1.89 19.74
CA LEU A 27 5.55 2.59 18.68
C LEU A 27 6.49 3.46 17.84
N LYS A 28 7.34 4.27 18.49
CA LYS A 28 8.34 5.10 17.80
C LYS A 28 9.26 4.26 16.90
N SER A 29 9.75 3.13 17.40
CA SER A 29 10.58 2.22 16.59
C SER A 29 9.84 1.64 15.38
N PHE A 30 8.55 1.32 15.49
CA PHE A 30 7.77 0.88 14.33
C PHE A 30 7.60 2.01 13.31
N VAL A 31 7.28 3.22 13.76
CA VAL A 31 7.11 4.40 12.88
C VAL A 31 8.39 4.69 12.11
N GLU A 32 9.53 4.83 12.80
CA GLU A 32 10.83 5.11 12.16
C GLU A 32 11.23 4.04 11.13
N ARG A 33 10.89 2.77 11.39
CA ARG A 33 11.14 1.67 10.44
C ARG A 33 10.23 1.78 9.22
N ILE A 34 8.96 2.14 9.40
CA ILE A 34 8.01 2.32 8.29
C ILE A 34 8.42 3.52 7.44
N GLU A 35 8.78 4.65 8.05
CA GLU A 35 9.22 5.85 7.32
C GLU A 35 10.42 5.55 6.42
N ARG A 36 11.45 4.89 6.95
CA ARG A 36 12.60 4.45 6.12
C ARG A 36 12.17 3.53 4.97
N LEU A 37 11.27 2.58 5.23
CA LEU A 37 10.77 1.68 4.18
C LEU A 37 9.96 2.41 3.10
N GLU A 38 9.19 3.44 3.47
CA GLU A 38 8.47 4.29 2.52
C GLU A 38 9.43 5.16 1.70
N GLU A 39 10.52 5.66 2.29
CA GLU A 39 11.59 6.35 1.56
C GLU A 39 12.28 5.42 0.56
N GLU A 40 12.68 4.21 0.97
CA GLU A 40 13.28 3.20 0.09
C GLU A 40 12.34 2.82 -1.07
N LYS A 41 11.05 2.65 -0.77
CA LYS A 41 10.01 2.37 -1.76
C LYS A 41 9.81 3.53 -2.73
N ALA A 42 9.90 4.78 -2.26
CA ALA A 42 9.81 5.96 -3.12
C ALA A 42 11.02 6.06 -4.07
N ALA A 43 12.23 5.80 -3.56
CA ALA A 43 13.44 5.76 -4.39
C ALA A 43 13.32 4.68 -5.49
N LEU A 44 12.92 3.46 -5.12
CA LEU A 44 12.69 2.38 -6.09
C LEU A 44 11.60 2.71 -7.11
N ALA A 45 10.57 3.45 -6.70
CA ALA A 45 9.50 3.87 -7.61
C ALA A 45 9.99 4.87 -8.66
N GLU A 46 10.88 5.80 -8.28
CA GLU A 46 11.52 6.72 -9.22
C GLU A 46 12.48 5.97 -10.16
N ASP A 47 13.30 5.04 -9.66
CA ASP A 47 14.17 4.20 -10.50
C ASP A 47 13.36 3.44 -11.58
N ILE A 48 12.24 2.83 -11.18
CA ILE A 48 11.34 2.13 -12.12
C ILE A 48 10.79 3.09 -13.18
N LYS A 49 10.46 4.33 -12.80
CA LYS A 49 9.95 5.36 -13.71
C LYS A 49 11.01 5.83 -14.68
N GLU A 50 12.26 5.97 -14.24
CA GLU A 50 13.41 6.28 -15.11
C GLU A 50 13.62 5.18 -16.16
N VAL A 51 13.58 3.90 -15.77
CA VAL A 51 13.66 2.77 -16.72
C VAL A 51 12.55 2.83 -17.78
N TYR A 52 11.31 3.15 -17.39
CA TYR A 52 10.23 3.32 -18.37
C TYR A 52 10.46 4.55 -19.27
N ALA A 53 11.07 5.62 -18.76
CA ALA A 53 11.38 6.80 -19.54
C ALA A 53 12.51 6.52 -20.55
N GLU A 54 13.55 5.81 -20.15
CA GLU A 54 14.62 5.33 -21.03
C GLU A 54 14.06 4.44 -22.14
N ALA A 55 13.22 3.46 -21.77
CA ALA A 55 12.58 2.57 -22.74
C ALA A 55 11.76 3.35 -23.77
N LYS A 56 11.05 4.40 -23.33
CA LYS A 56 10.31 5.29 -24.22
C LYS A 56 11.24 6.09 -25.13
N ALA A 57 12.37 6.58 -24.62
CA ALA A 57 13.35 7.33 -25.41
C ALA A 57 13.97 6.49 -26.54
N VAL A 58 14.11 5.17 -26.33
CA VAL A 58 14.61 4.23 -27.36
C VAL A 58 13.50 3.62 -28.23
N GLY A 59 12.24 4.05 -28.07
CA GLY A 59 11.14 3.72 -28.96
C GLY A 59 10.15 2.65 -28.49
N PHE A 60 10.25 2.16 -27.25
CA PHE A 60 9.27 1.22 -26.70
C PHE A 60 8.02 1.92 -26.15
N ASP A 61 6.86 1.27 -26.26
CA ASP A 61 5.61 1.73 -25.64
C ASP A 61 5.57 1.33 -24.15
N ALA A 62 5.79 2.31 -23.27
CA ALA A 62 5.81 2.10 -21.82
C ALA A 62 4.47 1.54 -21.27
N LYS A 63 3.33 1.84 -21.91
CA LYS A 63 2.01 1.32 -21.49
C LYS A 63 1.93 -0.19 -21.69
N THR A 64 2.38 -0.67 -22.85
CA THR A 64 2.45 -2.10 -23.17
C THR A 64 3.46 -2.82 -22.29
N MET A 65 4.62 -2.21 -22.03
CA MET A 65 5.58 -2.77 -21.07
C MET A 65 4.99 -2.94 -19.66
N ARG A 66 4.24 -1.95 -19.15
CA ARG A 66 3.53 -2.08 -17.85
C ARG A 66 2.54 -3.24 -17.85
N LYS A 67 1.81 -3.45 -18.96
CA LYS A 67 0.92 -4.63 -19.11
C LYS A 67 1.72 -5.93 -19.03
N ILE A 68 2.86 -6.02 -19.73
CA ILE A 68 3.74 -7.20 -19.68
C ILE A 68 4.23 -7.46 -18.24
N VAL A 69 4.69 -6.42 -17.52
CA VAL A 69 5.12 -6.57 -16.13
C VAL A 69 3.98 -7.05 -15.22
N SER A 70 2.75 -6.56 -15.44
CA SER A 70 1.57 -7.04 -14.72
C SER A 70 1.27 -8.51 -15.02
N LEU A 71 1.25 -8.89 -16.29
CA LEU A 71 1.03 -10.28 -16.74
C LEU A 71 2.09 -11.25 -16.22
N ARG A 72 3.33 -10.77 -16.01
CA ARG A 72 4.43 -11.56 -15.43
C ARG A 72 4.31 -11.76 -13.92
N LYS A 73 3.53 -10.93 -13.23
CA LYS A 73 3.23 -11.07 -11.79
C LYS A 73 2.05 -11.99 -11.52
N MET A 74 1.23 -12.25 -12.54
CA MET A 74 0.07 -13.14 -12.44
C MET A 74 0.52 -14.60 -12.44
N ASP A 75 -0.29 -15.44 -11.79
CA ASP A 75 -0.16 -16.90 -11.89
C ASP A 75 -0.31 -17.35 -13.35
N VAL A 76 0.49 -18.33 -13.76
CA VAL A 76 0.58 -18.76 -15.17
C VAL A 76 -0.71 -19.42 -15.64
N GLU A 77 -1.32 -20.26 -14.80
CA GLU A 77 -2.57 -20.95 -15.15
C GLU A 77 -3.72 -19.95 -15.19
N LYS A 78 -3.81 -19.05 -14.20
CA LYS A 78 -4.81 -17.98 -14.22
C LYS A 78 -4.70 -17.10 -15.47
N ARG A 79 -3.48 -16.71 -15.88
CA ARG A 79 -3.28 -15.94 -17.11
C ARG A 79 -3.76 -16.70 -18.33
N ARG A 80 -3.46 -18.00 -18.41
CA ARG A 80 -3.88 -18.85 -19.52
C ARG A 80 -5.40 -18.98 -19.61
N GLU A 81 -6.06 -19.20 -18.48
CA GLU A 81 -7.53 -19.23 -18.41
C GLU A 81 -8.16 -17.91 -18.89
N GLU A 82 -7.62 -16.77 -18.43
CA GLU A 82 -8.08 -15.45 -18.87
C GLU A 82 -7.85 -15.22 -20.37
N ASP A 83 -6.70 -15.63 -20.91
CA ASP A 83 -6.38 -15.53 -22.34
C ASP A 83 -7.32 -16.40 -23.17
N GLU A 84 -7.58 -17.66 -22.76
CA GLU A 84 -8.51 -18.57 -23.44
C GLU A 84 -9.95 -18.01 -23.47
N LEU A 85 -10.42 -17.45 -22.34
CA LEU A 85 -11.74 -16.80 -22.27
C LEU A 85 -11.81 -15.54 -23.14
N LEU A 86 -10.75 -14.74 -23.17
CA LEU A 86 -10.69 -13.53 -23.98
C LEU A 86 -10.78 -13.86 -25.47
N GLU A 87 -10.02 -14.85 -25.94
CA GLU A 87 -10.06 -15.30 -27.33
C GLU A 87 -11.43 -15.87 -27.71
N LEU A 88 -12.07 -16.65 -26.82
CA LEU A 88 -13.43 -17.13 -27.03
C LEU A 88 -14.43 -15.96 -27.22
N TYR A 89 -14.33 -14.92 -26.40
CA TYR A 89 -15.24 -13.78 -26.48
C TYR A 89 -14.98 -12.90 -27.69
N LYS A 90 -13.72 -12.69 -28.06
CA LYS A 90 -13.33 -12.02 -29.31
C LYS A 90 -13.93 -12.71 -30.53
N ALA A 91 -13.77 -14.03 -30.63
CA ALA A 91 -14.32 -14.83 -31.71
C ALA A 91 -15.85 -14.72 -31.77
N ALA A 92 -16.53 -14.76 -30.62
CA ALA A 92 -17.99 -14.65 -30.54
C ALA A 92 -18.54 -13.30 -31.05
N ILE A 93 -17.75 -12.22 -30.98
CA ILE A 93 -18.14 -10.89 -31.47
C ILE A 93 -17.48 -10.50 -32.80
N GLY A 94 -16.72 -11.40 -33.43
CA GLY A 94 -16.00 -11.14 -34.68
C GLY A 94 -14.87 -10.11 -34.56
N LEU A 95 -14.25 -10.01 -33.38
CA LEU A 95 -13.09 -9.15 -33.12
C LEU A 95 -11.80 -9.98 -33.25
N GLU A 96 -11.39 -10.26 -34.50
CA GLU A 96 -10.08 -10.87 -34.81
C GLU A 96 -8.99 -9.81 -35.07
#